data_AF-A0A2M7LKJ9-F1
#
_entry.id   AF-A0A2M7LKJ9-F1
#
_cell.length_a   1.000
_cell.length_b   1.000
_cell.length_c   1.000
_cell.angle_alpha   90.00
_cell.angle_beta   90.00
_cell.angle_gamma   90.00
#
_symmetry.space_group_name_H-M   'P 1'
#
loop_
_entity.id
_entity.type
_entity.pdbx_description
1 polymer ?
#
loop_
_entity_poly.entity_id
_entity_poly.type
_entity_poly.pdbx_seq_one_letter_code
_entity_poly.pdbx_strand_id
1 'polypeptide(L)'
;MSTINISLPQQQASSVDNLIEKYGFANRSEFFRSLLRLVIHNENIVVQASAFPFIEPKSKSASEVVSAFTKTGSYSKKFLHDLEEGLSHRE
;
A
#
# COMPACT_ATOMS: atom_id res chain seq x y z
N MET A 1 -18.61 -5.52 -15.06
CA MET A 1 -18.03 -6.49 -14.10
C MET A 1 -16.64 -6.84 -14.58
N SER A 2 -15.66 -6.90 -13.66
CA SER A 2 -14.30 -7.39 -13.95
C SER A 2 -14.03 -8.62 -13.09
N THR A 3 -13.29 -9.59 -13.62
CA THR A 3 -12.96 -10.84 -12.91
C THR A 3 -11.51 -10.79 -12.44
N ILE A 4 -11.31 -11.09 -11.16
CA ILE A 4 -9.99 -11.16 -10.54
C ILE A 4 -9.77 -12.61 -10.11
N ASN A 5 -8.62 -13.17 -10.48
CA ASN A 5 -8.20 -14.51 -10.07
C ASN A 5 -7.14 -14.39 -8.96
N ILE A 6 -7.28 -15.20 -7.91
CA ILE A 6 -6.37 -15.19 -6.77
C ILE A 6 -6.05 -16.64 -6.41
N SER A 7 -4.77 -16.95 -6.26
CA SER A 7 -4.30 -18.24 -5.77
C SER A 7 -4.07 -18.17 -4.27
N LEU A 8 -4.64 -19.12 -3.53
CA LEU A 8 -4.50 -19.22 -2.07
C LEU A 8 -3.95 -20.60 -1.70
N PRO A 9 -3.06 -20.69 -0.69
CA PRO A 9 -2.73 -21.96 -0.05
C PRO A 9 -3.99 -22.66 0.46
N GLN A 10 -4.02 -23.99 0.38
CA GLN A 10 -5.18 -24.80 0.74
C GLN A 10 -5.72 -24.47 2.15
N GLN A 11 -4.83 -24.28 3.12
CA GLN A 11 -5.22 -23.94 4.50
C GLN A 11 -5.94 -22.59 4.58
N GLN A 12 -5.54 -21.60 3.77
CA GLN A 12 -6.21 -20.30 3.72
C GLN A 12 -7.58 -20.42 3.03
N ALA A 13 -7.68 -21.21 1.97
CA ALA A 13 -8.95 -21.47 1.30
C ALA A 13 -9.97 -22.13 2.25
N SER A 14 -9.55 -23.14 3.02
CA SER A 14 -10.41 -23.77 4.03
C SER A 14 -10.80 -22.81 5.15
N SER A 15 -9.89 -21.91 5.55
CA SER A 15 -10.21 -20.89 6.54
C SER A 15 -11.28 -19.91 6.02
N VAL A 16 -11.20 -19.53 4.74
CA VAL A 16 -12.20 -18.69 4.08
C VAL A 16 -13.56 -19.40 4.04
N ASP A 17 -13.59 -20.69 3.69
CA ASP A 17 -14.85 -21.46 3.67
C ASP A 17 -15.52 -21.49 5.04
N ASN A 18 -14.75 -21.71 6.12
CA ASN A 18 -15.27 -21.68 7.48
C ASN A 18 -15.84 -20.30 7.86
N LEU A 19 -15.21 -19.21 7.41
CA LEU A 19 -15.71 -17.85 7.66
C LEU A 19 -17.00 -17.57 6.89
N ILE A 20 -17.10 -18.05 5.66
CA ILE A 20 -18.31 -17.94 4.83
C ILE A 20 -19.48 -18.61 5.51
N GLU A 21 -19.29 -19.85 5.97
CA GLU A 21 -20.33 -20.60 6.69
C GLU A 21 -20.68 -19.90 8.02
N LYS A 22 -19.67 -19.54 8.82
CA LYS A 22 -19.87 -18.89 10.12
C LYS A 22 -20.65 -17.59 10.05
N TYR A 23 -20.44 -16.78 9.01
CA TYR A 23 -21.08 -15.49 8.85
C TYR A 23 -22.22 -15.49 7.83
N GLY A 24 -22.60 -16.64 7.28
CA GLY A 24 -23.77 -16.79 6.42
C GLY A 24 -23.65 -16.13 5.04
N PHE A 25 -22.45 -16.08 4.47
CA PHE A 25 -22.26 -15.54 3.12
C PHE A 25 -22.74 -16.55 2.06
N ALA A 26 -23.43 -16.06 1.03
CA ALA A 26 -23.99 -16.90 -0.03
C ALA A 26 -22.93 -17.64 -0.86
N ASN A 27 -21.74 -17.05 -1.03
CA ASN A 27 -20.61 -17.65 -1.73
C ASN A 27 -19.31 -16.88 -1.44
N ARG A 28 -18.18 -17.44 -1.89
CA ARG A 28 -16.84 -16.83 -1.79
C ARG A 28 -16.79 -15.43 -2.40
N SER A 29 -17.41 -15.22 -3.56
CA SER A 29 -17.38 -13.93 -4.24
C SER A 29 -18.07 -12.83 -3.45
N GLU A 30 -19.22 -13.10 -2.81
CA GLU A 30 -19.91 -12.12 -1.95
C GLU A 30 -19.16 -11.84 -0.66
N PHE A 31 -18.51 -12.86 -0.09
CA PHE A 31 -17.61 -12.68 1.05
C PHE A 31 -16.46 -11.71 0.71
N PHE A 32 -15.72 -11.99 -0.37
CA PHE A 32 -14.61 -11.11 -0.80
C PHE A 32 -15.09 -9.73 -1.24
N ARG A 33 -16.24 -9.60 -1.90
CA ARG A 33 -16.82 -8.28 -2.23
C ARG A 33 -17.13 -7.46 -0.99
N SER A 34 -17.64 -8.10 0.05
CA SER A 34 -17.94 -7.45 1.33
C SER A 34 -16.67 -7.00 2.04
N LEU A 35 -15.63 -7.85 2.05
CA LEU A 35 -14.31 -7.47 2.55
C LEU A 35 -13.68 -6.33 1.76
N LEU A 36 -13.72 -6.37 0.42
CA LEU A 36 -13.21 -5.29 -0.42
C LEU A 36 -13.92 -3.96 -0.11
N ARG A 37 -15.25 -3.97 0.04
CA ARG A 37 -16.00 -2.77 0.45
C ARG A 37 -15.52 -2.24 1.80
N LEU A 38 -15.36 -3.12 2.80
CA LEU A 38 -14.90 -2.73 4.13
C LEU A 38 -13.51 -2.08 4.08
N VAL A 39 -12.59 -2.71 3.37
CA VAL A 39 -11.19 -2.29 3.26
C VAL A 39 -11.07 -0.96 2.51
N ILE A 40 -11.88 -0.75 1.45
CA ILE A 40 -11.91 0.52 0.71
C ILE A 40 -12.44 1.66 1.57
N HIS A 41 -13.43 1.41 2.44
CA HIS A 41 -14.00 2.47 3.31
C HIS A 41 -13.18 2.71 4.59
N ASN A 42 -12.31 1.77 4.97
CA ASN A 42 -11.51 1.85 6.19
C ASN A 42 -10.04 1.59 5.88
N GLU A 43 -9.36 2.62 5.36
CA GLU A 43 -7.96 2.56 4.95
C GLU A 43 -7.01 2.06 6.04
N ASN A 44 -7.35 2.29 7.32
CA ASN A 44 -6.59 1.79 8.47
C ASN A 44 -6.40 0.26 8.48
N ILE A 45 -7.35 -0.50 7.92
CA ILE A 45 -7.26 -1.96 7.81
C ILE A 45 -6.20 -2.35 6.78
N VAL A 46 -6.09 -1.61 5.68
CA VAL A 46 -5.05 -1.82 4.65
C VAL A 46 -3.66 -1.60 5.25
N VAL A 47 -3.51 -0.54 6.03
CA VAL A 47 -2.23 -0.19 6.68
C VAL A 47 -1.79 -1.31 7.63
N GLN A 48 -2.71 -1.88 8.40
CA GLN A 48 -2.40 -3.00 9.29
C GLN A 48 -2.09 -4.31 8.56
N ALA A 49 -2.71 -4.54 7.39
CA ALA A 49 -2.44 -5.70 6.55
C ALA A 49 -1.10 -5.62 5.80
N SER A 50 -0.50 -4.44 5.73
CA SER A 50 0.79 -4.22 5.10
C SER A 50 1.94 -4.62 6.03
N ALA A 51 2.74 -5.62 5.65
CA ALA A 51 3.96 -5.97 6.39
C ALA A 51 5.00 -4.82 6.40
N PHE A 52 4.98 -3.99 5.36
CA PHE A 52 5.82 -2.80 5.21
C PHE A 52 5.00 -1.70 4.52
N PRO A 53 4.21 -0.91 5.27
CA PRO A 53 3.45 0.16 4.66
C PRO A 53 4.41 1.20 4.08
N PHE A 54 4.28 1.48 2.78
CA PHE A 54 4.88 2.67 2.20
C PHE A 54 4.18 3.87 2.83
N ILE A 55 4.88 4.54 3.75
CA ILE A 55 4.40 5.78 4.34
C ILE A 55 4.70 6.87 3.31
N GLU A 56 3.67 7.53 2.81
CA GLU A 56 3.90 8.72 1.99
C GLU A 56 4.72 9.74 2.78
N PRO A 57 5.78 10.31 2.20
CA PRO A 57 6.56 11.32 2.88
C PRO A 57 5.67 12.53 3.20
N LYS A 58 5.85 13.11 4.39
CA LYS A 58 5.08 14.27 4.88
C LYS A 58 5.12 15.47 3.92
N SER A 59 6.15 15.54 3.09
CA SER A 59 6.30 16.54 2.04
C SER A 59 6.69 15.90 0.73
N LYS A 60 6.06 16.37 -0.34
CA LYS A 60 6.41 16.07 -1.73
C LYS A 60 7.23 17.20 -2.38
N SER A 61 7.57 18.25 -1.62
CA SER A 61 8.36 19.40 -2.11
C SER A 61 9.81 18.99 -2.35
N ALA A 62 10.26 19.05 -3.61
CA ALA A 62 11.64 18.77 -3.99
C ALA A 62 12.63 19.65 -3.19
N SER A 63 12.31 20.93 -3.04
CA SER A 63 13.14 21.89 -2.30
C SER A 63 13.32 21.51 -0.83
N GLU A 64 12.25 21.06 -0.16
CA GLU A 64 12.33 20.64 1.25
C GLU A 64 13.16 19.38 1.43
N VAL A 65 13.02 18.42 0.51
CA VAL A 65 13.81 17.18 0.50
C VAL A 65 15.29 17.50 0.29
N VAL A 66 15.63 18.28 -0.74
CA VAL A 66 17.02 18.68 -1.03
C VAL A 66 17.62 19.47 0.13
N SER A 67 16.85 20.40 0.74
CA SER A 67 17.30 21.16 1.90
C SER A 67 17.58 20.27 3.11
N ALA A 68 16.72 19.28 3.37
CA ALA A 68 16.92 18.33 4.47
C ALA A 68 18.19 17.50 4.29
N PHE A 69 18.45 17.00 3.07
CA PHE A 69 19.67 16.26 2.76
C PHE A 69 20.92 17.14 2.82
N THR A 70 20.83 18.40 2.39
CA THR A 70 21.94 19.35 2.47
C THR A 70 22.34 19.62 3.93
N LYS A 71 21.35 19.72 4.84
CA LYS A 71 21.59 19.97 6.27
C LYS A 71 22.32 18.84 6.99
N THR A 72 22.28 17.60 6.48
CA THR A 72 23.00 16.49 7.13
C THR A 72 24.51 16.55 6.94
N GLY A 73 24.99 17.35 5.98
CA GLY A 73 26.41 17.44 5.62
C GLY A 73 27.04 16.13 5.13
N SER A 74 26.23 15.08 4.95
CA SER A 74 26.71 13.72 4.67
C SER A 74 26.80 13.41 3.18
N TYR A 75 26.33 14.31 2.32
CA TYR A 75 26.17 14.09 0.89
C TYR A 75 27.00 15.06 0.07
N SER A 76 27.52 14.58 -1.07
CA SER A 76 28.31 15.42 -1.99
C SER A 76 27.41 16.38 -2.75
N LYS A 77 27.98 17.50 -3.21
CA LYS A 77 27.27 18.47 -4.06
C LYS A 77 26.71 17.83 -5.34
N LYS A 78 27.45 16.87 -5.91
CA LYS A 78 27.01 16.14 -7.10
C LYS A 78 25.75 15.32 -6.82
N PHE A 79 25.74 14.59 -5.70
CA PHE A 79 24.55 13.83 -5.30
C PHE A 79 23.33 14.74 -5.07
N LEU A 80 23.51 15.89 -4.41
CA LEU A 80 22.42 16.83 -4.16
C LEU A 80 21.82 17.40 -5.46
N HIS A 81 22.68 17.66 -6.46
CA HIS A 81 22.23 18.10 -7.79
C HIS A 81 21.43 16.99 -8.50
N ASP A 82 21.95 15.77 -8.55
CA ASP A 82 21.26 14.63 -9.18
C ASP A 82 19.92 14.33 -8.49
N LEU A 83 19.86 14.52 -7.16
CA LEU A 83 18.63 14.39 -6.37
C LEU A 83 17.60 15.46 -6.73
N GLU A 84 18.02 16.73 -6.85
CA GLU A 84 17.14 17.83 -7.23
C GLU A 84 16.54 17.61 -8.62
N GLU A 85 17.36 17.23 -9.59
CA GLU A 85 16.95 16.93 -10.96
C GLU A 85 15.97 15.74 -11.03
N GLY A 86 16.23 14.67 -10.29
CA GLY A 86 15.33 13.52 -10.23
C GLY A 86 13.97 13.84 -9.59
N LEU A 87 13.94 14.78 -8.64
CA LEU A 87 12.70 15.20 -7.97
C LEU A 87 11.89 16.21 -8.81
N SER A 88 12.52 16.97 -9.71
CA SER A 88 11.83 17.93 -10.58
C SER A 88 11.12 17.29 -11.77
N HIS A 89 11.51 16.08 -12.17
CA HIS A 89 10.99 15.37 -13.35
C HIS A 89 9.99 14.26 -13.02
N ARG A 90 9.17 14.40 -11.96
CA ARG A 90 8.13 13.40 -11.64
C ARG A 90 6.97 13.50 -12.66
N GLU A 91 6.81 12.45 -13.48
CA GLU A 91 5.58 12.16 -14.25
C GLU A 91 4.39 11.80 -13.33
#